data_AF-A0A922XPB9-F1
#
_entry.id   AF-A0A922XPB9-F1
#
_cell.length_a   1.000
_cell.length_b   1.000
_cell.length_c   1.000
_cell.angle_alpha   90.00
_cell.angle_beta   90.00
_cell.angle_gamma   90.00
#
_symmetry.space_group_name_H-M   'P 1'
#
loop_
_entity.id
_entity.type
_entity.pdbx_description
1 polymer ?
#
loop_
_entity_poly.entity_id
_entity_poly.type
_entity_poly.pdbx_seq_one_letter_code
_entity_poly.pdbx_strand_id
1 'polypeptide(L)'
;MIKRILFVVLALVVILIGTVLFNTFRFSSRQAVVTSLVAPQTSDEALTHFTDALHFKTISYGDSSRLDSSQFLGFHRFLEKTYPLVHQKLKKEVLLKYALLYRWEGKNPELNPIVLMAHQDVVPIEEGTEKIWTVDPFAGIVKDQFIWGRGTVDDKINLISIMEAAEKLLKENFQPERTIYFSFGHDE
;
A
#
# COMPACT_ATOMS: atom_id res chain seq x y z
N MET A 1 -5.68 -24.18 49.79
CA MET A 1 -6.02 -23.07 48.88
C MET A 1 -5.35 -23.23 47.50
N ILE A 2 -4.03 -23.42 47.44
CA ILE A 2 -3.24 -23.63 46.20
C ILE A 2 -3.77 -24.75 45.28
N LYS A 3 -4.13 -25.92 45.80
CA LYS A 3 -4.66 -27.03 44.97
C LYS A 3 -5.94 -26.65 44.22
N ARG A 4 -6.86 -25.90 44.84
CA ARG A 4 -8.10 -25.44 44.20
C ARG A 4 -7.81 -24.43 43.09
N ILE A 5 -6.86 -23.52 43.33
CA ILE A 5 -6.39 -22.55 42.33
C ILE A 5 -5.77 -23.29 41.14
N LEU A 6 -4.92 -24.30 41.39
CA LEU A 6 -4.31 -25.11 40.33
C LEU A 6 -5.34 -25.84 39.46
N PHE A 7 -6.40 -26.40 40.08
CA PHE A 7 -7.49 -27.04 39.32
C PHE A 7 -8.28 -26.05 38.46
N VAL A 8 -8.55 -24.84 38.98
CA VAL A 8 -9.22 -23.78 38.20
C VAL A 8 -8.35 -23.35 37.03
N VAL A 9 -7.04 -23.13 37.25
CA VAL A 9 -6.10 -22.78 36.17
C VAL A 9 -6.03 -23.89 35.13
N LEU A 10 -5.93 -25.16 35.53
CA LEU A 10 -5.92 -26.28 34.60
C LEU A 10 -7.22 -26.36 33.78
N ALA A 11 -8.37 -26.16 34.41
CA ALA A 11 -9.65 -26.14 33.72
C ALA A 11 -9.72 -25.00 32.68
N LEU A 12 -9.25 -23.80 33.03
CA LEU A 12 -9.17 -22.67 32.11
C LEU A 12 -8.25 -22.95 30.93
N VAL A 13 -7.09 -23.59 31.16
CA VAL A 13 -6.17 -24.00 30.10
C VAL A 13 -6.80 -25.03 29.17
N VAL A 14 -7.52 -26.02 29.72
CA VAL A 14 -8.23 -27.03 28.92
C VAL A 14 -9.33 -26.40 28.07
N ILE A 15 -10.09 -25.45 28.64
CA ILE A 15 -11.12 -24.71 27.90
C ILE A 15 -10.49 -23.88 26.77
N LEU A 16 -9.39 -23.18 27.05
CA LEU A 16 -8.67 -22.39 26.05
C LEU A 16 -8.16 -23.28 24.91
N ILE A 17 -7.50 -24.40 25.23
CA ILE A 17 -7.04 -25.38 24.24
C ILE A 17 -8.22 -25.91 23.42
N GLY A 18 -9.31 -26.31 24.08
CA GLY A 18 -10.52 -26.79 23.41
C GLY A 18 -11.11 -25.75 22.45
N THR A 19 -11.12 -24.47 22.86
CA THR A 19 -11.63 -23.36 22.05
C THR A 19 -10.74 -23.08 20.84
N VAL A 20 -9.42 -23.05 21.03
CA VAL A 20 -8.46 -22.86 19.95
C VAL A 20 -8.55 -24.00 18.94
N LEU A 21 -8.60 -25.25 19.40
CA LEU A 21 -8.76 -26.41 18.52
C LEU A 21 -10.09 -26.37 17.77
N PHE A 22 -11.19 -26.08 18.46
CA PHE A 22 -12.51 -25.96 17.83
C PHE A 22 -12.52 -24.88 16.74
N ASN A 23 -11.97 -23.69 17.03
CA ASN A 23 -11.88 -22.60 16.05
C ASN A 23 -10.95 -22.95 14.89
N THR A 24 -9.82 -23.61 15.16
CA THR A 24 -8.85 -24.03 14.13
C THR A 24 -9.49 -25.02 13.15
N PHE A 25 -10.15 -26.06 13.65
CA PHE A 25 -10.79 -27.06 12.79
C PHE A 25 -12.07 -26.58 12.11
N ARG A 26 -12.71 -25.52 12.62
CA ARG A 26 -13.88 -24.89 12.01
C ARG A 26 -13.53 -23.74 11.07
N PHE A 27 -12.26 -23.31 11.04
CA PHE A 27 -11.82 -22.26 10.15
C PHE A 27 -11.81 -22.78 8.70
N SER A 28 -12.78 -22.34 7.91
CA SER A 28 -12.77 -22.48 6.47
C SER A 28 -12.35 -21.15 5.85
N SER A 29 -11.39 -21.17 4.93
CA SER A 29 -11.05 -20.00 4.12
C SER A 29 -12.30 -19.49 3.40
N ARG A 30 -12.61 -18.20 3.57
CA ARG A 30 -13.68 -17.51 2.81
C ARG A 30 -13.15 -16.88 1.53
N GLN A 31 -11.94 -17.25 1.11
CA GLN A 31 -11.34 -16.70 -0.09
C GLN A 31 -12.22 -17.07 -1.29
N ALA A 32 -12.66 -16.04 -2.02
CA ALA A 32 -13.46 -16.24 -3.21
C ALA A 32 -12.63 -17.03 -4.23
N VAL A 33 -13.24 -18.07 -4.82
CA VAL A 33 -12.65 -18.74 -5.98
C VAL A 33 -12.82 -17.77 -7.16
N VAL A 34 -11.75 -17.05 -7.48
CA VAL A 34 -11.70 -16.12 -8.60
C VAL A 34 -11.01 -16.77 -9.78
N THR A 35 -11.58 -16.62 -10.96
CA THR A 35 -10.90 -17.00 -12.20
C THR A 35 -9.65 -16.15 -12.36
N SER A 36 -8.50 -16.79 -12.54
CA SER A 36 -7.26 -16.07 -12.84
C SER A 36 -7.42 -15.30 -14.15
N LEU A 37 -7.22 -14.00 -14.09
CA LEU A 37 -7.15 -13.14 -15.27
C LEU A 37 -5.72 -13.17 -15.81
N VAL A 38 -5.59 -13.09 -17.13
CA VAL A 38 -4.28 -12.89 -17.75
C VAL A 38 -3.75 -11.54 -17.29
N ALA A 39 -2.54 -11.53 -16.72
CA ALA A 39 -1.91 -10.29 -16.28
C ALA A 39 -1.79 -9.33 -17.47
N PRO A 40 -2.24 -8.08 -17.34
CA PRO A 40 -2.08 -7.11 -18.42
C PRO A 40 -0.59 -6.89 -18.68
N GLN A 41 -0.22 -6.71 -19.95
CA GLN A 41 1.15 -6.27 -20.23
C GLN A 41 1.38 -4.87 -19.64
N THR A 42 2.46 -4.77 -18.87
CA THR A 42 3.01 -3.54 -18.30
C THR A 42 4.11 -3.03 -19.21
N SER A 43 4.21 -1.71 -19.39
CA SER A 43 5.35 -1.12 -20.10
C SER A 43 6.61 -1.19 -19.25
N ASP A 44 7.78 -1.13 -19.90
CA ASP A 44 9.06 -0.98 -19.20
C ASP A 44 9.12 0.33 -18.39
N GLU A 45 8.33 1.35 -18.79
CA GLU A 45 8.18 2.61 -18.06
C GLU A 45 7.65 2.40 -16.64
N ALA A 46 6.74 1.46 -16.42
CA ALA A 46 6.18 1.19 -15.10
C ALA A 46 7.25 0.70 -14.11
N LEU A 47 8.23 -0.06 -14.59
CA LEU A 47 9.38 -0.45 -13.79
C LEU A 47 10.22 0.77 -13.41
N THR A 48 10.49 1.65 -14.38
CA THR A 48 11.25 2.90 -14.14
C THR A 48 10.52 3.82 -13.16
N HIS A 49 9.22 4.05 -13.35
CA HIS A 49 8.43 4.88 -12.45
C HIS A 49 8.41 4.31 -11.03
N PHE A 50 8.30 2.99 -10.90
CA PHE A 50 8.36 2.36 -9.59
C PHE A 50 9.74 2.50 -8.95
N THR A 51 10.83 2.31 -9.69
CA THR A 51 12.19 2.50 -9.14
C THR A 51 12.46 3.96 -8.74
N ASP A 52 12.00 4.92 -9.54
CA ASP A 52 12.14 6.35 -9.26
C ASP A 52 11.32 6.77 -8.01
N ALA A 53 10.14 6.17 -7.81
CA ALA A 53 9.31 6.39 -6.63
C ALA A 53 10.03 6.04 -5.31
N LEU A 54 10.97 5.09 -5.34
CA LEU A 54 11.71 4.63 -4.16
C LEU A 54 12.81 5.61 -3.73
N HIS A 55 13.22 6.54 -4.59
CA HIS A 55 14.22 7.57 -4.25
C HIS A 55 13.69 8.61 -3.26
N PHE A 56 12.36 8.79 -3.21
CA PHE A 56 11.72 9.72 -2.28
C PHE A 56 11.69 9.13 -0.88
N LYS A 57 12.43 9.73 0.05
CA LYS A 57 12.52 9.30 1.44
C LYS A 57 11.34 9.84 2.24
N THR A 58 10.12 9.45 1.87
CA THR A 58 8.85 9.78 2.53
C THR A 58 8.75 9.10 3.89
N ILE A 59 9.74 9.29 4.75
CA ILE A 59 9.84 8.59 6.02
C ILE A 59 8.85 9.22 6.99
N SER A 60 7.92 8.41 7.49
CA SER A 60 7.09 8.77 8.63
C SER A 60 7.78 8.32 9.92
N TYR A 61 7.76 9.19 10.92
CA TYR A 61 8.25 8.92 12.26
C TYR A 61 7.08 9.06 13.24
N GLY A 62 7.12 8.32 14.35
CA GLY A 62 6.17 8.54 15.44
C GLY A 62 6.19 9.98 16.01
N ASP A 63 7.28 10.71 15.78
CA ASP A 63 7.38 12.16 16.00
C ASP A 63 7.28 12.91 14.67
N SER A 64 6.13 13.54 14.42
CA SER A 64 5.83 14.27 13.19
C SER A 64 6.69 15.51 12.96
N SER A 65 7.42 16.01 13.97
CA SER A 65 8.35 17.13 13.80
C SER A 65 9.57 16.77 12.93
N ARG A 66 9.87 15.48 12.79
CA ARG A 66 10.99 14.94 11.99
C ARG A 66 10.64 14.72 10.52
N LEU A 67 9.38 14.93 10.14
CA LEU A 67 8.89 14.71 8.79
C LEU A 67 9.57 15.69 7.81
N ASP A 68 10.25 15.13 6.81
CA ASP A 68 10.82 15.92 5.73
C ASP A 68 9.76 16.22 4.66
N SER A 69 9.16 17.40 4.76
CA SER A 69 8.12 17.86 3.83
C SER A 69 8.61 17.91 2.38
N SER A 70 9.91 18.09 2.14
CA SER A 70 10.46 18.16 0.78
C SER A 70 10.34 16.82 0.05
N GLN A 71 10.41 15.70 0.78
CA GLN A 71 10.28 14.35 0.22
C GLN A 71 8.85 14.06 -0.20
N PHE A 72 7.86 14.36 0.65
CA PHE A 72 6.44 14.19 0.33
C PHE A 72 6.02 15.10 -0.83
N LEU A 73 6.35 16.39 -0.78
CA LEU A 73 6.04 17.31 -1.86
C LEU A 73 6.79 16.97 -3.16
N GLY A 74 8.02 16.45 -3.04
CA GLY A 74 8.78 15.90 -4.17
C GLY A 74 8.07 14.72 -4.81
N PHE A 75 7.58 13.79 -3.98
CA PHE A 75 6.82 12.64 -4.44
C PHE A 75 5.51 13.05 -5.12
N HIS A 76 4.80 14.04 -4.58
CA HIS A 76 3.59 14.57 -5.23
C HIS A 76 3.87 15.15 -6.62
N ARG A 77 4.96 15.92 -6.77
CA ARG A 77 5.38 16.45 -8.08
C ARG A 77 5.78 15.34 -9.04
N PHE A 78 6.42 14.29 -8.53
CA PHE A 78 6.73 13.10 -9.31
C PHE A 78 5.44 12.43 -9.81
N LEU A 79 4.45 12.21 -8.94
CA LEU A 79 3.16 11.62 -9.35
C LEU A 79 2.44 12.48 -10.39
N GLU A 80 2.44 13.80 -10.23
CA GLU A 80 1.82 14.73 -11.17
C GLU A 80 2.48 14.74 -12.54
N LYS A 81 3.81 14.69 -12.58
CA LYS A 81 4.58 14.59 -13.82
C LYS A 81 4.39 13.24 -14.51
N THR A 82 4.36 12.17 -13.74
CA THR A 82 4.37 10.78 -14.25
C THR A 82 2.99 10.32 -14.71
N TYR A 83 1.92 10.77 -14.04
CA TYR A 83 0.54 10.38 -14.32
C TYR A 83 -0.32 11.61 -14.67
N PRO A 84 -0.06 12.26 -15.81
CA PRO A 84 -0.71 13.50 -16.19
C PRO A 84 -2.21 13.33 -16.46
N LEU A 85 -2.66 12.21 -17.03
CA LEU A 85 -4.09 12.00 -17.27
C LEU A 85 -4.83 11.76 -15.97
N VAL A 86 -4.25 11.02 -15.02
CA VAL A 86 -4.82 10.89 -13.68
C VAL A 86 -5.03 12.28 -13.06
N HIS A 87 -4.02 13.14 -13.11
CA HIS A 87 -4.08 14.49 -12.54
C HIS A 87 -5.00 15.45 -13.30
N GLN A 88 -5.21 15.22 -14.60
CA GLN A 88 -6.11 16.02 -15.41
C GLN A 88 -7.57 15.58 -15.28
N LYS A 89 -7.82 14.27 -15.15
CA LYS A 89 -9.16 13.67 -15.29
C LYS A 89 -9.80 13.31 -13.96
N LEU A 90 -9.02 12.98 -12.94
CA LEU A 90 -9.55 12.72 -11.61
C LEU A 90 -9.54 14.01 -10.78
N LYS A 91 -10.50 14.12 -9.87
CA LYS A 91 -10.47 15.20 -8.89
C LYS A 91 -9.49 14.83 -7.77
N LYS A 92 -8.43 15.62 -7.61
CA LYS A 92 -7.44 15.48 -6.52
C LYS A 92 -7.79 16.41 -5.35
N GLU A 93 -7.73 15.88 -4.14
CA GLU A 93 -7.81 16.62 -2.88
C GLU A 93 -6.57 16.27 -2.04
N VAL A 94 -5.96 17.28 -1.43
CA VAL A 94 -4.83 17.10 -0.51
C VAL A 94 -5.34 17.32 0.90
N LEU A 95 -5.29 16.26 1.71
CA LEU A 95 -5.78 16.23 3.08
C LEU A 95 -4.59 16.20 4.04
N LEU A 96 -4.76 16.76 5.24
CA LEU A 96 -3.71 16.74 6.28
C LEU A 96 -2.31 17.15 5.77
N LYS A 97 -2.26 18.09 4.81
CA LYS A 97 -1.09 18.58 4.07
C LYS A 97 -0.46 17.59 3.07
N TYR A 98 -0.47 16.29 3.32
CA TYR A 98 0.23 15.31 2.47
C TYR A 98 -0.60 14.12 1.99
N ALA A 99 -1.67 13.73 2.69
CA ALA A 99 -2.52 12.63 2.22
C ALA A 99 -3.21 13.02 0.91
N LEU A 100 -3.23 12.10 -0.05
CA LEU A 100 -3.80 12.32 -1.37
C LEU A 100 -5.10 11.53 -1.52
N LEU A 101 -6.18 12.22 -1.87
CA LEU A 101 -7.44 11.61 -2.24
C LEU A 101 -7.77 11.95 -3.69
N TYR A 102 -7.87 10.93 -4.53
CA TYR A 102 -8.35 11.07 -5.91
C TYR A 102 -9.75 10.49 -6.04
N ARG A 103 -10.61 11.15 -6.81
CA ARG A 103 -11.93 10.64 -7.19
C ARG A 103 -12.00 10.44 -8.70
N TRP A 104 -12.19 9.19 -9.12
CA TRP A 104 -12.49 8.79 -10.49
C TRP A 104 -13.99 8.54 -10.65
N GLU A 105 -14.67 9.47 -11.31
CA GLU A 105 -16.11 9.41 -11.49
C GLU A 105 -16.55 8.21 -12.34
N GLY A 106 -17.44 7.39 -11.78
CA GLY A 106 -18.06 6.29 -12.50
C GLY A 106 -19.18 6.73 -13.44
N LYS A 107 -19.61 5.83 -14.31
CA LYS A 107 -20.76 6.04 -15.20
C LYS A 107 -22.09 6.00 -14.46
N ASN A 108 -22.19 5.18 -13.42
CA ASN A 108 -23.43 4.89 -12.72
C ASN A 108 -23.38 5.42 -11.27
N PRO A 109 -24.07 6.53 -10.96
CA PRO A 109 -24.08 7.12 -9.62
C PRO A 109 -24.87 6.30 -8.59
N GLU A 110 -25.69 5.34 -9.02
CA GLU A 110 -26.48 4.47 -8.13
C GLU A 110 -25.65 3.34 -7.51
N LEU A 111 -24.44 3.08 -8.03
CA LEU A 111 -23.55 2.06 -7.49
C LEU A 111 -22.71 2.62 -6.35
N ASN A 112 -22.64 1.87 -5.25
CA ASN A 112 -21.73 2.19 -4.16
C ASN A 112 -20.28 2.34 -4.68
N PRO A 113 -19.59 3.42 -4.32
CA PRO A 113 -18.19 3.60 -4.71
C PRO A 113 -17.30 2.56 -4.04
N ILE A 114 -16.11 2.38 -4.58
CA ILE A 114 -15.05 1.59 -3.95
C ILE A 114 -13.85 2.49 -3.66
N VAL A 115 -13.02 2.05 -2.72
CA VAL A 115 -11.77 2.70 -2.32
C VAL A 115 -10.62 1.74 -2.58
N LEU A 116 -9.61 2.20 -3.30
CA LEU A 116 -8.30 1.57 -3.38
C LEU A 116 -7.36 2.35 -2.46
N MET A 117 -6.79 1.66 -1.48
CA MET A 117 -5.92 2.27 -0.48
C MET A 117 -4.49 1.84 -0.72
N ALA A 118 -3.58 2.79 -0.54
CA ALA A 118 -2.17 2.56 -0.37
C ALA A 118 -1.63 3.66 0.57
N HIS A 119 -0.34 3.62 0.89
CA HIS A 119 0.30 4.75 1.58
C HIS A 119 1.59 5.18 0.89
N GLN A 120 1.95 6.44 1.13
CA GLN A 120 3.11 7.09 0.51
C GLN A 120 4.36 6.94 1.36
N ASP A 121 4.16 6.85 2.67
CA ASP A 121 5.22 6.86 3.63
C ASP A 121 5.92 5.51 3.74
N VAL A 122 7.04 5.54 4.44
CA VAL A 122 7.83 4.35 4.68
C VAL A 122 8.44 4.46 6.07
N VAL A 123 8.70 3.31 6.68
CA VAL A 123 9.47 3.27 7.92
C VAL A 123 10.93 3.67 7.68
N PRO A 124 11.62 4.25 8.68
CA PRO A 124 13.05 4.47 8.61
C PRO A 124 13.81 3.14 8.44
N ILE A 125 15.09 3.23 8.09
CA ILE A 125 15.98 2.09 8.31
C ILE A 125 16.35 2.02 9.79
N GLU A 126 16.53 0.80 10.30
CA GLU A 126 16.96 0.59 11.68
C GLU A 126 18.36 1.18 11.89
N GLU A 127 18.54 1.97 12.94
CA GLU A 127 19.82 2.64 13.22
C GLU A 127 20.94 1.61 13.43
N GLY A 128 22.09 1.85 12.80
CA GLY A 128 23.23 0.91 12.88
C GLY A 128 23.16 -0.26 11.90
N THR A 129 22.08 -0.39 11.11
CA THR A 129 21.96 -1.42 10.07
C THR A 129 22.45 -0.98 8.70
N GLU A 130 22.95 0.26 8.56
CA GLU A 130 23.35 0.85 7.28
C GLU A 130 24.36 -0.02 6.53
N LYS A 131 25.27 -0.67 7.27
CA LYS A 131 26.32 -1.55 6.71
C LYS A 131 25.83 -2.97 6.36
N ILE A 132 24.63 -3.35 6.80
CA ILE A 132 24.04 -4.67 6.56
C ILE A 132 23.29 -4.67 5.21
N TRP A 133 22.86 -3.49 4.76
CA TRP A 133 22.27 -3.31 3.45
C TRP A 133 23.28 -3.60 2.33
N THR A 134 22.91 -4.49 1.42
CA THR A 134 23.75 -4.87 0.26
C THR A 134 23.64 -3.86 -0.88
N VAL A 135 22.68 -2.94 -0.80
CA VAL A 135 22.39 -1.84 -1.72
C VAL A 135 21.85 -0.66 -0.92
N ASP A 136 22.00 0.58 -1.40
CA ASP A 136 21.41 1.73 -0.69
C ASP A 136 19.88 1.52 -0.54
N PRO A 137 19.32 1.66 0.68
CA PRO A 137 17.91 1.40 0.96
C PRO A 137 16.94 2.24 0.12
N PHE A 138 17.36 3.38 -0.42
CA PHE A 138 16.52 4.27 -1.20
C PHE A 138 17.03 4.44 -2.64
N ALA A 139 17.92 3.55 -3.12
CA ALA A 139 18.42 3.64 -4.49
C ALA A 139 17.43 3.12 -5.54
N GLY A 140 16.41 2.35 -5.15
CA GLY A 140 15.39 1.85 -6.06
C GLY A 140 16.00 1.12 -7.27
N ILE A 141 16.78 0.06 -7.05
CA ILE A 141 17.53 -0.58 -8.15
C ILE A 141 17.01 -1.98 -8.45
N VAL A 142 17.11 -2.38 -9.72
CA VAL A 142 16.90 -3.75 -10.14
C VAL A 142 18.22 -4.51 -10.00
N LYS A 143 18.22 -5.57 -9.21
CA LYS A 143 19.39 -6.44 -8.99
C LYS A 143 18.94 -7.87 -8.73
N ASP A 144 19.58 -8.82 -9.40
CA ASP A 144 19.33 -10.27 -9.26
C ASP A 144 17.86 -10.66 -9.52
N GLN A 145 17.18 -9.97 -10.46
CA GLN A 145 15.75 -10.10 -10.78
C GLN A 145 14.78 -9.57 -9.72
N PHE A 146 15.29 -8.87 -8.70
CA PHE A 146 14.48 -8.22 -7.67
C PHE A 146 14.62 -6.70 -7.77
N ILE A 147 13.59 -5.99 -7.31
CA ILE A 147 13.64 -4.55 -7.10
C ILE A 147 13.99 -4.32 -5.64
N TRP A 148 15.07 -3.60 -5.39
CA TRP A 148 15.57 -3.32 -4.06
C TRP A 148 15.33 -1.86 -3.69
N GLY A 149 14.68 -1.67 -2.55
CA GLY A 149 14.45 -0.36 -1.94
C GLY A 149 13.40 -0.40 -0.83
N ARG A 150 13.49 0.50 0.12
CA ARG A 150 12.47 0.77 1.14
C ARG A 150 11.25 1.35 0.44
N GLY A 151 10.08 0.79 0.72
CA GLY A 151 8.85 1.11 0.00
C GLY A 151 8.46 0.07 -1.06
N THR A 152 9.33 -0.89 -1.37
CA THR A 152 9.08 -1.85 -2.47
C THR A 152 7.92 -2.78 -2.21
N VAL A 153 7.76 -3.27 -0.99
CA VAL A 153 6.63 -4.14 -0.61
C VAL A 153 5.57 -3.34 0.15
N ASP A 154 6.02 -2.36 0.93
CA ASP A 154 5.22 -1.61 1.89
C ASP A 154 5.55 -0.11 1.76
N ASP A 155 4.75 0.69 1.05
CA ASP A 155 3.57 0.26 0.26
C ASP A 155 3.53 0.92 -1.14
N LYS A 156 4.66 1.48 -1.57
CA LYS A 156 4.73 2.23 -2.84
C LYS A 156 4.41 1.37 -4.05
N ILE A 157 4.58 0.05 -3.98
CA ILE A 157 4.18 -0.84 -5.08
C ILE A 157 2.68 -0.79 -5.35
N ASN A 158 1.84 -0.77 -4.31
CA ASN A 158 0.40 -0.71 -4.48
C ASN A 158 -0.01 0.66 -5.00
N LEU A 159 0.57 1.74 -4.44
CA LEU A 159 0.32 3.10 -4.90
C LEU A 159 0.66 3.27 -6.38
N ILE A 160 1.88 2.90 -6.78
CA ILE A 160 2.35 3.01 -8.16
C ILE A 160 1.53 2.12 -9.09
N SER A 161 1.20 0.89 -8.69
CA SER A 161 0.36 0.01 -9.50
C SER A 161 -1.04 0.57 -9.74
N ILE A 162 -1.65 1.20 -8.74
CA ILE A 162 -2.96 1.88 -8.88
C ILE A 162 -2.85 3.03 -9.89
N MET A 163 -1.81 3.86 -9.79
CA MET A 163 -1.59 5.00 -10.68
C MET A 163 -1.30 4.57 -12.12
N GLU A 164 -0.45 3.56 -12.32
CA GLU A 164 -0.15 2.96 -13.62
C GLU A 164 -1.42 2.40 -14.30
N ALA A 165 -2.21 1.62 -13.54
CA ALA A 165 -3.44 1.05 -14.06
C ALA A 165 -4.44 2.15 -14.46
N ALA A 166 -4.60 3.18 -13.63
CA ALA A 166 -5.50 4.29 -13.91
C ALA A 166 -5.04 5.09 -15.14
N GLU A 167 -3.76 5.47 -15.20
CA GLU A 167 -3.19 6.21 -16.32
C GLU A 167 -3.33 5.44 -17.64
N LYS A 168 -3.03 4.14 -17.65
CA LYS A 168 -3.20 3.26 -18.82
C LYS A 168 -4.67 3.23 -19.28
N LEU A 169 -5.59 2.96 -18.36
CA LEU A 169 -7.02 2.90 -18.67
C LEU A 169 -7.55 4.25 -19.19
N LEU A 170 -7.08 5.38 -18.64
CA LEU A 170 -7.43 6.71 -19.13
C LEU A 170 -6.89 6.95 -20.56
N LYS A 171 -5.69 6.47 -20.90
CA LYS A 171 -5.15 6.51 -22.29
C LYS A 171 -6.05 5.73 -23.26
N GLU A 172 -6.70 4.67 -22.78
CA GLU A 172 -7.66 3.84 -23.53
C GLU A 172 -9.09 4.42 -23.52
N ASN A 173 -9.29 5.62 -22.98
CA ASN A 173 -10.61 6.28 -22.81
C ASN A 173 -11.58 5.46 -21.95
N PHE A 174 -11.07 4.63 -21.05
CA PHE A 174 -11.89 3.88 -20.11
C PHE A 174 -12.49 4.81 -19.06
N GLN A 175 -13.73 4.51 -18.67
CA GLN A 175 -14.39 5.10 -17.52
C GLN A 175 -15.04 3.96 -16.71
N PRO A 176 -14.80 3.90 -15.39
CA PRO A 176 -15.30 2.82 -14.56
C PRO A 176 -16.82 2.86 -14.43
N GLU A 177 -17.42 1.70 -14.14
CA GLU A 177 -18.87 1.60 -13.97
C GLU A 177 -19.34 2.31 -12.68
N ARG A 178 -18.59 2.16 -11.58
CA ARG A 178 -18.80 2.84 -10.30
C ARG A 178 -17.67 3.82 -10.01
N THR A 179 -17.94 4.81 -9.17
CA THR A 179 -16.90 5.75 -8.73
C THR A 179 -15.83 5.01 -7.92
N ILE A 180 -14.56 5.32 -8.20
CA ILE A 180 -13.40 4.77 -7.50
C ILE A 180 -12.65 5.91 -6.83
N TYR A 181 -12.36 5.74 -5.54
CA TYR A 181 -11.48 6.62 -4.81
C TYR A 181 -10.10 5.98 -4.66
N PHE A 182 -9.05 6.78 -4.85
CA PHE A 182 -7.70 6.40 -4.47
C PHE A 182 -7.33 7.18 -3.22
N SER A 183 -7.04 6.48 -2.13
CA SER A 183 -6.71 7.08 -0.84
C SER A 183 -5.27 6.71 -0.48
N PHE A 184 -4.38 7.70 -0.55
CA PHE A 184 -2.96 7.53 -0.27
C PHE A 184 -2.56 8.27 1.02
N GLY A 185 -2.39 7.50 2.10
CA GLY A 185 -1.94 7.97 3.40
C GLY A 185 -0.50 8.49 3.39
N HIS A 186 -0.08 9.09 4.50
CA HIS A 186 1.29 9.64 4.65
C HIS A 186 1.89 9.38 6.04
N ASP A 187 1.20 8.59 6.85
CA ASP A 187 1.44 8.35 8.27
C ASP A 187 0.75 7.05 8.74
N GLU A 188 0.87 5.97 7.95
CA GLU A 188 0.32 4.64 8.30
C GLU A 188 0.98 4.05 9.57
#